data_AF-A0A6G0YC36-F1
#
_entry.id   AF-A0A6G0YC36-F1
#
_cell.length_a   1.000
_cell.length_b   1.000
_cell.length_c   1.000
_cell.angle_alpha   90.00
_cell.angle_beta   90.00
_cell.angle_gamma   90.00
#
_symmetry.space_group_name_H-M   'P 1'
#
loop_
_entity.id
_entity.type
_entity.pdbx_description
1 polymer ?
#
loop_
_entity_poly.entity_id
_entity_poly.type
_entity_poly.pdbx_seq_one_letter_code
_entity_poly.pdbx_strand_id
1 'polypeptide(L)'
;MNVRLAAQTLSSSVSFALMFCEELKLISGCKATAEFCKNFNDAFDILNCRNKLAKGDYSIPINNNNINKIKIFLDAFKLYFENFRFQPTQQYPEGEQILMSQ
;
A
#
# COMPACT_ATOMS: atom_id res chain seq x y z
N MET A 1 10.65 8.58 -15.12
CA MET A 1 9.89 7.87 -14.07
C MET A 1 9.01 8.87 -13.33
N ASN A 2 7.69 8.66 -13.25
CA ASN A 2 6.74 9.63 -12.68
C ASN A 2 6.26 9.17 -11.29
N VAL A 3 6.89 9.68 -10.24
CA VAL A 3 6.57 9.32 -8.84
C VAL A 3 5.15 9.74 -8.45
N ARG A 4 4.60 10.81 -9.08
CA ARG A 4 3.24 11.26 -8.81
C ARG A 4 2.21 10.19 -9.16
N LEU A 5 2.37 9.52 -10.30
CA LEU A 5 1.48 8.43 -10.70
C LEU A 5 1.57 7.26 -9.71
N ALA A 6 2.79 6.84 -9.33
CA ALA A 6 2.96 5.76 -8.37
C ALA A 6 2.30 6.06 -7.01
N ALA A 7 2.49 7.27 -6.48
CA ALA A 7 1.89 7.70 -5.21
C ALA A 7 0.36 7.76 -5.29
N GLN A 8 -0.21 8.21 -6.42
CA GLN A 8 -1.66 8.23 -6.62
C GLN A 8 -2.26 6.83 -6.71
N THR A 9 -1.61 5.93 -7.46
CA THR A 9 -2.03 4.54 -7.62
C THR A 9 -2.03 3.78 -6.30
N LEU A 10 -1.04 4.02 -5.44
CA LEU A 10 -0.90 3.33 -4.15
C LEU A 10 -1.54 4.11 -2.99
N SER A 11 -2.45 5.04 -3.25
CA SER A 11 -3.01 5.90 -2.21
C SER A 11 -3.99 5.17 -1.27
N SER A 12 -4.16 5.72 -0.06
CA SER A 12 -5.22 5.29 0.88
C SER A 12 -6.61 5.29 0.25
N SER A 13 -6.92 6.26 -0.62
CA SER A 13 -8.21 6.32 -1.33
C SER A 13 -8.44 5.13 -2.26
N VAL A 14 -7.41 4.63 -2.92
CA VAL A 14 -7.52 3.44 -3.79
C VAL A 14 -7.81 2.21 -2.93
N SER A 15 -7.11 2.06 -1.80
CA SER A 15 -7.39 0.99 -0.83
C SER A 15 -8.85 0.99 -0.36
N PHE A 16 -9.38 2.15 0.05
CA PHE A 16 -10.78 2.27 0.48
C PHE A 16 -11.78 2.01 -0.65
N ALA A 17 -11.50 2.47 -1.86
CA ALA A 17 -12.34 2.19 -3.02
C ALA A 17 -12.40 0.69 -3.33
N LEU A 18 -11.26 -0.01 -3.29
CA LEU A 18 -11.21 -1.46 -3.49
C LEU A 18 -12.02 -2.20 -2.42
N MET A 19 -11.84 -1.86 -1.14
CA MET A 19 -12.62 -2.45 -0.04
C MET A 19 -14.13 -2.22 -0.22
N PHE A 20 -14.53 -1.00 -0.60
CA PHE A 20 -15.93 -0.67 -0.86
C PHE A 20 -16.50 -1.47 -2.05
N CYS A 21 -15.73 -1.60 -3.14
CA CYS A 21 -16.14 -2.42 -4.29
C CYS A 21 -16.28 -3.91 -3.93
N GLU A 22 -15.42 -4.44 -3.06
CA GLU A 22 -15.52 -5.82 -2.54
C GLU A 22 -16.79 -6.01 -1.70
N GLU A 23 -17.11 -5.07 -0.81
CA GLU A 23 -18.34 -5.09 0.00
C GLU A 23 -19.59 -5.09 -0.88
N LEU A 24 -19.57 -4.29 -1.95
CA LEU A 24 -20.65 -4.24 -2.94
C LEU A 24 -20.62 -5.40 -3.95
N LYS A 25 -19.62 -6.30 -3.88
CA LYS A 25 -19.41 -7.40 -4.82
C LYS A 25 -19.25 -6.96 -6.28
N LEU A 26 -18.72 -5.75 -6.50
CA LEU A 26 -18.41 -5.22 -7.84
C LEU A 26 -17.06 -5.71 -8.36
N ILE A 27 -16.12 -5.96 -7.44
CA ILE A 27 -14.79 -6.53 -7.70
C ILE A 27 -14.56 -7.57 -6.61
N SER A 28 -14.18 -8.79 -6.99
CA SER A 28 -13.91 -9.87 -6.05
C SER A 28 -12.41 -10.10 -5.88
N GLY A 29 -12.00 -10.48 -4.67
CA GLY A 29 -10.63 -10.85 -4.37
C GLY A 29 -9.66 -9.67 -4.30
N CYS A 30 -10.13 -8.43 -4.12
CA CYS A 30 -9.26 -7.25 -4.14
C CYS A 30 -8.74 -6.84 -2.76
N LYS A 31 -9.12 -7.54 -1.69
CA LYS A 31 -8.70 -7.23 -0.30
C LYS A 31 -7.18 -7.21 -0.13
N ALA A 32 -6.46 -8.19 -0.69
CA ALA A 32 -5.00 -8.24 -0.60
C ALA A 32 -4.35 -7.04 -1.31
N THR A 33 -4.90 -6.62 -2.45
CA THR A 33 -4.45 -5.43 -3.18
C THR A 33 -4.77 -4.15 -2.41
N ALA A 34 -5.94 -4.07 -1.77
CA ALA A 34 -6.31 -2.94 -0.92
C ALA A 34 -5.35 -2.80 0.27
N GLU A 35 -5.00 -3.92 0.91
CA GLU A 35 -4.01 -3.96 1.99
C GLU A 35 -2.63 -3.52 1.49
N PHE A 36 -2.19 -4.01 0.33
CA PHE A 36 -0.93 -3.59 -0.31
C PHE A 36 -0.89 -2.08 -0.54
N CYS A 37 -1.92 -1.49 -1.16
CA CYS A 37 -2.01 -0.05 -1.37
C CYS A 37 -1.91 0.70 -0.03
N LYS A 38 -2.61 0.23 1.01
CA LYS A 38 -2.62 0.91 2.32
C LYS A 38 -1.24 0.88 3.00
N ASN A 39 -0.60 -0.29 3.04
CA ASN A 39 0.72 -0.46 3.65
C ASN A 39 1.77 0.41 2.96
N PHE A 40 1.77 0.47 1.63
CA PHE A 40 2.72 1.30 0.89
C PHE A 40 2.40 2.80 0.99
N ASN A 41 1.12 3.21 1.00
CA ASN A 41 0.73 4.59 1.28
C ASN A 41 1.31 5.05 2.62
N ASP A 42 1.08 4.28 3.68
CA ASP A 42 1.42 4.67 5.04
C ASP A 42 2.94 4.69 5.23
N ALA A 43 3.67 3.72 4.67
CA ALA A 43 5.12 3.75 4.65
C ALA A 43 5.66 4.99 3.89
N PHE A 44 5.07 5.32 2.74
CA PHE A 44 5.45 6.50 1.97
C PHE A 44 5.17 7.80 2.72
N ASP A 45 4.02 7.91 3.39
CA ASP A 45 3.64 9.07 4.20
C ASP A 45 4.60 9.26 5.38
N ILE A 46 4.98 8.19 6.09
CA ILE A 46 5.97 8.25 7.19
C ILE A 46 7.32 8.78 6.67
N LEU A 47 7.80 8.25 5.55
CA LEU A 47 9.09 8.64 4.98
C LEU A 47 9.07 10.06 4.37
N ASN A 48 7.87 10.62 4.14
CA ASN A 48 7.68 11.94 3.54
C ASN A 48 6.93 12.93 4.45
N CYS A 49 6.84 12.68 5.76
CA CYS A 49 6.10 13.51 6.70
C CYS A 49 6.82 14.84 6.99
N ARG A 50 6.51 15.89 6.22
CA ARG A 50 7.13 17.24 6.37
C ARG A 50 6.17 18.32 6.86
N ASN A 51 4.87 18.09 6.77
CA ASN A 51 3.85 19.11 7.02
C ASN A 51 3.23 18.94 8.41
N LYS A 52 3.48 19.90 9.31
CA LYS A 52 2.91 19.91 10.69
C LYS A 52 1.39 20.03 10.73
N LEU A 53 0.77 20.52 9.66
CA LEU A 53 -0.69 20.67 9.53
C LEU A 53 -1.32 19.54 8.69
N ALA A 54 -0.54 18.52 8.34
CA ALA A 54 -1.08 17.37 7.63
C ALA A 54 -2.12 16.65 8.49
N LYS A 55 -3.20 16.20 7.84
CA LYS A 55 -4.21 15.35 8.46
C LYS A 55 -3.89 13.90 8.12
N GLY A 56 -3.79 13.06 9.13
CA GLY A 56 -3.50 11.64 8.94
C GLY A 56 -2.62 11.10 10.05
N ASP A 57 -2.70 9.79 10.25
CA ASP A 57 -1.98 9.08 11.31
C ASP A 57 -0.45 9.09 11.12
N TYR A 58 0.00 9.22 9.87
CA TYR A 58 1.38 9.02 9.46
C TYR A 58 1.96 10.20 8.65
N SER A 59 1.16 11.22 8.37
CA SER A 59 1.56 12.38 7.54
C SER A 59 2.17 13.53 8.37
N ILE A 60 2.09 13.44 9.70
CA ILE A 60 2.60 14.46 10.64
C ILE A 60 4.07 14.14 11.00
N PRO A 61 4.95 15.15 11.10
CA PRO A 61 6.35 14.95 11.48
C PRO A 61 6.55 14.14 12.75
N ILE A 62 7.61 13.31 12.76
CA ILE A 62 7.97 12.46 13.89
C ILE A 62 8.23 13.30 15.14
N ASN A 63 7.62 12.93 16.26
CA ASN A 63 7.77 13.54 17.56
C ASN A 63 7.55 12.48 18.67
N ASN A 64 7.76 12.88 19.93
CA ASN A 64 7.69 11.96 21.07
C ASN A 64 6.31 11.30 21.24
N ASN A 65 5.23 11.89 20.70
CA ASN A 65 3.88 11.35 20.84
C ASN A 65 3.55 10.29 19.77
N ASN A 66 4.16 10.37 18.57
CA ASN A 66 3.85 9.45 17.47
C ASN A 66 4.93 8.41 17.19
N ILE A 67 6.15 8.57 17.71
CA ILE A 67 7.29 7.71 17.40
C ILE A 67 7.04 6.23 17.73
N ASN A 68 6.33 5.92 18.81
CA ASN A 68 6.01 4.55 19.19
C ASN A 68 5.03 3.90 18.20
N LYS A 69 3.98 4.64 17.78
CA LYS A 69 3.03 4.18 16.75
C LYS A 69 3.75 3.91 15.43
N ILE A 70 4.65 4.82 15.03
CA ILE A 70 5.45 4.68 13.82
C ILE A 70 6.38 3.47 13.88
N LYS A 71 7.05 3.22 15.01
CA LYS A 71 7.91 2.04 15.21
C LYS A 71 7.12 0.74 15.06
N ILE A 72 5.97 0.63 15.73
CA ILE A 72 5.09 -0.54 15.64
C ILE A 72 4.68 -0.80 14.19
N PHE A 73 4.28 0.26 13.46
CA PHE A 73 3.95 0.14 12.04
C PHE A 73 5.15 -0.32 11.22
N LEU A 74 6.33 0.28 11.40
CA LEU A 74 7.53 -0.07 10.63
C LEU A 74 7.99 -1.50 10.87
N ASP A 75 7.87 -2.00 12.10
CA ASP A 75 8.18 -3.41 12.42
C ASP A 75 7.21 -4.36 11.71
N ALA A 76 5.91 -4.05 11.72
CA ALA A 76 4.90 -4.82 11.01
C ALA A 76 5.08 -4.76 9.48
N PHE A 77 5.35 -3.57 8.94
CA PHE A 77 5.60 -3.35 7.51
C PHE A 77 6.86 -4.09 7.05
N LYS A 78 7.93 -4.07 7.85
CA LYS A 78 9.15 -4.82 7.56
C LYS A 78 8.87 -6.32 7.44
N LEU A 79 8.15 -6.89 8.42
CA LEU A 79 7.76 -8.30 8.36
C LEU A 79 6.90 -8.61 7.14
N TYR A 80 5.92 -7.75 6.83
CA TYR A 80 5.08 -7.88 5.64
C TYR A 80 5.92 -7.89 4.35
N PHE A 81 6.80 -6.90 4.19
CA PHE A 81 7.65 -6.73 3.02
C PHE A 81 8.66 -7.86 2.86
N GLU A 82 9.28 -8.32 3.95
CA GLU A 82 10.24 -9.43 3.93
C GLU A 82 9.60 -10.75 3.48
N ASN A 83 8.29 -10.93 3.71
CA ASN A 83 7.53 -12.09 3.25
C ASN A 83 6.89 -11.89 1.86
N PHE A 84 6.99 -10.70 1.26
CA PHE A 84 6.41 -10.43 -0.05
C PHE A 84 7.18 -11.17 -1.15
N ARG A 85 6.56 -12.20 -1.72
CA ARG A 85 7.16 -13.04 -2.77
C ARG A 85 6.15 -13.28 -3.88
N PHE A 86 6.65 -13.35 -5.09
CA PHE A 86 5.89 -13.83 -6.23
C PHE A 86 5.61 -15.32 -6.06
N GLN A 87 4.34 -15.71 -6.16
CA GLN A 87 3.93 -17.12 -6.19
C GLN A 87 3.41 -17.42 -7.60
N PRO A 88 4.16 -18.19 -8.41
CA PRO A 88 3.68 -18.58 -9.73
C PRO A 88 2.46 -19.50 -9.59
N THR A 89 1.33 -19.10 -10.16
CA THR A 89 0.16 -19.97 -10.33
C THR A 89 0.34 -20.86 -11.56
N GLN A 90 -0.13 -22.11 -11.51
CA GLN A 90 -0.02 -23.05 -12.65
C GLN A 90 -0.81 -22.61 -13.91
N GLN A 91 -1.70 -21.62 -13.78
CA GLN A 91 -2.32 -20.90 -14.89
C GLN A 91 -2.01 -19.41 -14.72
N TYR A 92 -1.21 -18.88 -15.64
CA TYR A 92 -1.02 -17.44 -15.80
C TYR A 92 -2.21 -16.89 -16.59
N PRO A 93 -2.96 -15.90 -16.06
CA PRO A 93 -3.90 -15.12 -16.86
C PRO A 93 -3.17 -14.49 -18.06
N GLU A 94 -3.87 -14.23 -19.17
CA GLU A 94 -3.29 -13.69 -20.43
C GLU A 94 -2.33 -12.51 -20.21
N GLY A 95 -2.60 -11.63 -19.23
CA GLY A 95 -1.76 -10.47 -18.93
C GLY A 95 -0.35 -10.80 -18.41
N GLU A 96 -0.17 -11.95 -17.74
CA GLU A 96 1.14 -12.36 -17.21
C GLU A 96 2.00 -13.08 -18.27
N GLN A 97 1.37 -13.67 -19.30
CA GLN A 97 2.11 -14.20 -20.46
C GLN A 97 2.84 -13.09 -21.22
N ILE A 98 2.26 -11.88 -21.25
CA ILE A 98 2.86 -10.71 -21.90
C ILE A 98 4.14 -10.27 -21.17
N LEU A 99 4.13 -10.29 -19.83
CA LEU A 99 5.29 -9.91 -19.00
C LEU A 99 6.44 -10.92 -19.07
N MET A 100 6.12 -12.21 -19.27
CA MET A 100 7.13 -13.27 -19.44
C MET A 100 7.69 -13.36 -20.87
N SER A 101 7.09 -12.64 -21.84
CA SER A 101 7.49 -12.64 -23.26
C SER A 101 8.43 -11.50 -23.66
N GLN A 102 8.79 -10.62 -22.72
CA GLN A 102 9.74 -9.50 -22.89
C GLN A 102 11.07 -9.82 -22.22
#